data_AF-A0A956JX43-F1
#
_entry.id   AF-A0A956JX43-F1
#
_cell.length_a   1.000
_cell.length_b   1.000
_cell.length_c   1.000
_cell.angle_alpha   90.00
_cell.angle_beta   90.00
_cell.angle_gamma   90.00
#
_symmetry.space_group_name_H-M   'P 1'
#
loop_
_entity.id
_entity.type
_entity.pdbx_description
1 polymer ?
#
loop_
_entity_poly.entity_id
_entity_poly.type
_entity_poly.pdbx_seq_one_letter_code
_entity_poly.pdbx_strand_id
1 'polypeptide(L)'
;MDAPYPPPPPPPAIYGTHLPNDRGMGGLGLIMQLGGGLFAAMTAMMGFTQILVLSKMRSYGAPSQDGIVLGMLVLTVAGVVRALLHRAAGVELLYGNDPAGAIRRYVVAAGVHVALWVGFLVIKFDAPLAGWLPVALLFAAWPAALVILLAQPSLHLDPGAYGTSTVPRAEDHGFEGLAILMVILGLCGTLFGALMLMVFLDMPGGGKGGLFQLFLLTLAALVVRSAIHLHAGATALSDPTPERVEVGANRYASFGTASGLAVAGVLMLVIMSEPGSGFAAMPMIIGVAMMLMVWPMAVKRLVQTRRLEQVVDDKVGFARAPDQGRTAIGWLVLALGVMALASALPAALLSPDAAGDGRGNQFTQMVAFQQGDPTRGPWLQLGVAVLQVWAGVELVMMTERHRWVATAYGVAATLVALYVTWPMISHLDNLGRGAGINPMGNALFAGLAMTLVIPIATLALVHRKLPPPSPTSGIAAVFD
;
A
#
# COMPACT_ATOMS: atom_id res chain seq x y z
N MET A 1 32.07 55.75 19.44
CA MET A 1 32.32 54.53 18.64
C MET A 1 31.58 53.43 19.35
N ASP A 2 30.35 53.17 18.92
CA ASP A 2 29.54 52.11 19.52
C ASP A 2 30.14 50.77 19.12
N ALA A 3 30.39 49.92 20.11
CA ALA A 3 30.88 48.58 19.87
C ALA A 3 29.90 47.86 18.93
N PRO A 4 30.38 47.18 17.87
CA PRO A 4 29.51 46.41 16.99
C PRO A 4 28.70 45.43 17.86
N TYR A 5 27.38 45.42 17.69
CA TYR A 5 26.55 44.41 18.34
C TYR A 5 27.12 43.04 17.94
N PRO A 6 27.39 42.15 18.91
CA PRO A 6 27.79 40.80 18.56
C PRO A 6 26.71 40.22 17.65
N PRO A 7 27.09 39.52 16.56
CA PRO A 7 26.12 38.89 15.70
C PRO A 7 25.22 38.00 16.56
N PRO A 8 23.91 38.00 16.32
CA PRO A 8 23.01 37.14 17.07
C PRO A 8 23.56 35.71 16.98
N PRO A 9 23.57 34.96 18.10
CA PRO A 9 24.04 33.58 18.07
C PRO A 9 23.26 32.85 16.97
N PRO A 10 23.93 32.01 16.15
CA PRO A 10 23.24 31.26 15.12
C PRO A 10 22.08 30.52 15.79
N PRO A 11 20.86 30.54 15.18
CA PRO A 11 19.75 29.81 15.75
C PRO A 11 20.23 28.38 16.02
N PRO A 12 19.96 27.81 17.21
CA PRO A 12 20.41 26.47 17.54
C PRO A 12 20.01 25.56 16.39
N ALA A 13 20.94 24.75 15.88
CA ALA A 13 20.63 23.83 14.80
C ALA A 13 19.49 22.93 15.29
N ILE A 14 18.26 23.20 14.84
CA ILE A 14 17.05 22.48 15.24
C ILE A 14 17.10 21.13 14.54
N TYR A 15 18.00 20.26 14.98
CA TYR A 15 17.97 18.82 14.70
C TYR A 15 17.12 18.15 15.78
N GLY A 16 15.87 18.61 15.93
CA GLY A 16 14.89 17.98 16.81
C GLY A 16 14.01 17.02 16.04
N THR A 17 13.47 16.02 16.76
CA THR A 17 12.41 15.11 16.32
C THR A 17 11.08 15.87 16.18
N HIS A 18 11.05 16.88 15.31
CA HIS A 18 9.87 17.68 15.09
C HIS A 18 9.00 17.00 14.04
N LEU A 19 7.70 16.97 14.32
CA LEU A 19 6.71 16.65 13.31
C LEU A 19 6.83 17.65 12.15
N PRO A 20 6.60 17.22 10.91
CA PRO A 20 6.51 18.15 9.79
C PRO A 20 5.31 19.08 9.99
N ASN A 21 5.28 20.22 9.30
CA ASN A 21 4.19 21.19 9.43
C ASN A 21 2.81 20.58 9.17
N ASP A 22 2.71 19.62 8.23
CA ASP A 22 1.49 18.89 7.91
C ASP A 22 1.20 17.72 8.87
N ARG A 23 2.05 17.51 9.88
CA ARG A 23 1.99 16.42 10.86
C ARG A 23 1.89 15.02 10.21
N GLY A 24 2.46 14.87 9.01
CA GLY A 24 2.48 13.63 8.25
C GLY A 24 1.21 13.34 7.47
N MET A 25 0.25 14.27 7.42
CA MET A 25 -1.02 14.09 6.72
C MET A 25 -0.85 13.95 5.21
N GLY A 26 0.20 14.52 4.61
CA GLY A 26 0.54 14.29 3.21
C GLY A 26 0.87 12.83 2.92
N GLY A 27 1.64 12.17 3.80
CA GLY A 27 1.93 10.75 3.70
C GLY A 27 0.66 9.89 3.80
N LEU A 28 -0.20 10.19 4.77
CA LEU A 28 -1.51 9.54 4.91
C LEU A 28 -2.37 9.72 3.65
N GLY A 29 -2.45 10.95 3.13
CA GLY A 29 -3.22 11.28 1.94
C GLY A 29 -2.79 10.47 0.71
N LEU A 30 -1.48 10.31 0.50
CA LEU A 30 -0.93 9.48 -0.58
C LEU A 30 -1.31 8.01 -0.43
N ILE A 31 -1.21 7.47 0.78
CA ILE A 31 -1.57 6.06 1.07
C ILE A 31 -3.06 5.84 0.90
N MET A 32 -3.91 6.75 1.38
CA MET A 32 -5.36 6.66 1.21
C MET A 32 -5.78 6.80 -0.25
N GLN A 33 -5.14 7.69 -1.02
CA GLN A 33 -5.38 7.84 -2.45
C GLN A 33 -4.99 6.58 -3.24
N LEU A 34 -3.81 6.01 -2.96
CA LEU A 34 -3.34 4.76 -3.54
C LEU A 34 -4.24 3.59 -3.15
N GLY A 35 -4.43 3.39 -1.84
CA GLY A 35 -5.21 2.30 -1.28
C GLY A 35 -6.66 2.32 -1.75
N GLY A 36 -7.32 3.48 -1.73
CA GLY A 36 -8.69 3.61 -2.24
C GLY A 36 -8.81 3.29 -3.74
N GLY A 37 -7.84 3.72 -4.56
CA GLY A 37 -7.81 3.37 -5.98
C GLY A 37 -7.60 1.87 -6.24
N LEU A 38 -6.64 1.26 -5.55
CA LEU A 38 -6.37 -0.17 -5.62
C LEU A 38 -7.57 -1.00 -5.13
N PHE A 39 -8.14 -0.66 -3.98
CA PHE A 39 -9.30 -1.36 -3.44
C PHE A 39 -10.55 -1.20 -4.30
N ALA A 40 -10.76 -0.05 -4.96
CA ALA A 40 -11.87 0.11 -5.89
C ALA A 40 -11.72 -0.84 -7.09
N ALA A 41 -10.53 -0.89 -7.69
CA ALA A 41 -10.22 -1.78 -8.81
C ALA A 41 -10.33 -3.26 -8.40
N MET A 42 -9.73 -3.65 -7.27
CA MET A 42 -9.79 -5.02 -6.74
C MET A 42 -11.22 -5.45 -6.40
N THR A 43 -11.99 -4.59 -5.73
CA THR A 43 -13.37 -4.91 -5.34
C THR A 43 -14.25 -5.07 -6.56
N ALA A 44 -14.15 -4.16 -7.54
CA ALA A 44 -14.88 -4.28 -8.80
C ALA A 44 -14.49 -5.56 -9.54
N MET A 45 -13.18 -5.82 -9.67
CA MET A 45 -12.64 -7.02 -10.32
C MET A 45 -13.18 -8.31 -9.69
N MET A 46 -13.00 -8.48 -8.38
CA MET A 46 -13.40 -9.69 -7.68
C MET A 46 -14.93 -9.83 -7.67
N GLY A 47 -15.64 -8.74 -7.36
CA GLY A 47 -17.10 -8.72 -7.28
C GLY A 47 -17.76 -9.09 -8.61
N PHE A 48 -17.37 -8.44 -9.70
CA PHE A 48 -17.92 -8.76 -11.02
C PHE A 48 -17.52 -10.15 -11.50
N THR A 49 -16.29 -10.60 -11.25
CA THR A 49 -15.88 -11.98 -11.57
C THR A 49 -16.77 -12.99 -10.86
N GLN A 50 -17.00 -12.82 -9.55
CA GLN A 50 -17.86 -13.71 -8.77
C GLN A 50 -19.31 -13.69 -9.27
N ILE A 51 -19.85 -12.51 -9.59
CA ILE A 51 -21.20 -12.37 -10.14
C ILE A 51 -21.34 -13.12 -11.47
N LEU A 52 -20.36 -13.00 -12.37
CA LEU A 52 -20.37 -13.69 -13.66
C LEU A 52 -20.25 -15.22 -13.50
N VAL A 53 -19.40 -15.68 -12.59
CA VAL A 53 -19.25 -17.12 -12.28
C VAL A 53 -20.57 -17.67 -11.74
N LEU A 54 -21.19 -17.03 -10.74
CA LEU A 54 -22.47 -17.44 -10.17
C LEU A 54 -23.59 -17.42 -11.22
N SER A 55 -23.61 -16.40 -12.07
CA SER A 55 -24.57 -16.31 -13.19
C SER A 55 -24.41 -17.48 -14.18
N LYS A 56 -23.16 -17.89 -14.46
CA LYS A 56 -22.88 -19.02 -15.34
C LYS A 56 -23.25 -20.35 -14.69
N MET A 57 -22.97 -20.55 -13.41
CA MET A 57 -23.37 -21.76 -12.67
C MET A 57 -24.90 -21.95 -12.69
N ARG A 58 -25.67 -20.85 -12.58
CA ARG A 58 -27.14 -20.90 -12.72
C ARG A 58 -27.59 -21.42 -14.08
N SER A 59 -26.88 -21.07 -15.15
CA SER A 59 -27.21 -21.54 -16.52
C SER A 59 -27.00 -23.06 -16.69
N TYR A 60 -26.21 -23.70 -15.83
CA TYR A 60 -25.99 -25.15 -15.81
C TYR A 60 -26.95 -25.91 -14.89
N GLY A 61 -28.03 -25.28 -14.41
CA GLY A 61 -29.03 -25.95 -13.57
C GLY A 61 -28.63 -26.12 -12.11
N ALA A 62 -27.64 -25.36 -11.62
CA ALA A 62 -27.36 -25.30 -10.18
C ALA A 62 -28.62 -24.82 -9.42
N PRO A 63 -28.87 -25.30 -8.19
CA PRO A 63 -30.03 -24.90 -7.39
C PRO A 63 -30.18 -23.38 -7.32
N SER A 64 -31.42 -22.88 -7.31
CA SER A 64 -31.70 -21.45 -7.28
C SER A 64 -31.17 -20.82 -5.98
N GLN A 65 -29.99 -20.21 -6.07
CA GLN A 65 -29.39 -19.41 -5.00
C GLN A 65 -30.02 -18.02 -4.96
N ASP A 66 -31.32 -17.97 -4.63
CA ASP A 66 -32.12 -16.76 -4.75
C ASP A 66 -31.54 -15.60 -3.91
N GLY A 67 -31.20 -14.52 -4.60
CA GLY A 67 -30.66 -13.30 -4.02
C GLY A 67 -29.16 -13.30 -3.70
N ILE A 68 -28.41 -14.39 -3.93
CA ILE A 68 -26.94 -14.36 -3.72
C ILE A 68 -26.27 -13.44 -4.73
N VAL A 69 -26.63 -13.55 -6.02
CA VAL A 69 -26.09 -12.67 -7.07
C VAL A 69 -26.40 -11.20 -6.79
N LEU A 70 -27.64 -10.91 -6.39
CA LEU A 70 -28.06 -9.55 -6.03
C LEU A 70 -27.31 -9.04 -4.79
N GLY A 71 -27.15 -9.86 -3.76
CA GLY A 71 -26.37 -9.51 -2.57
C GLY A 71 -24.91 -9.24 -2.89
N MET A 72 -24.27 -10.07 -3.73
CA MET A 72 -22.90 -9.85 -4.19
C MET A 72 -22.77 -8.56 -5.01
N LEU A 73 -23.76 -8.23 -5.85
CA LEU A 73 -23.79 -6.94 -6.56
C LEU A 73 -23.85 -5.76 -5.59
N VAL A 74 -24.75 -5.80 -4.61
CA VAL A 74 -24.88 -4.75 -3.59
C VAL A 74 -23.58 -4.58 -2.79
N LEU A 75 -22.97 -5.69 -2.35
CA LEU A 75 -21.69 -5.67 -1.65
C LEU A 75 -20.55 -5.12 -2.51
N THR A 76 -20.51 -5.49 -3.79
CA THR A 76 -19.51 -5.00 -4.75
C THR A 76 -19.63 -3.49 -4.93
N VAL A 77 -20.84 -3.00 -5.19
CA VAL A 77 -21.09 -1.56 -5.37
C VAL A 77 -20.77 -0.79 -4.10
N ALA A 78 -21.25 -1.25 -2.94
CA ALA A 78 -20.96 -0.62 -1.66
C ALA A 78 -19.45 -0.60 -1.35
N GLY A 79 -18.73 -1.68 -1.68
CA GLY A 79 -17.29 -1.77 -1.51
C GLY A 79 -16.51 -0.83 -2.44
N VAL A 80 -16.94 -0.69 -3.70
CA VAL A 80 -16.39 0.30 -4.64
C VAL A 80 -16.64 1.72 -4.15
N VAL A 81 -17.87 2.05 -3.72
CA VAL A 81 -18.21 3.37 -3.16
C VAL A 81 -17.35 3.68 -1.94
N ARG A 82 -17.22 2.74 -1.00
CA ARG A 82 -16.33 2.86 0.16
C ARG A 82 -14.88 3.15 -0.26
N ALA A 83 -14.36 2.42 -1.25
CA ALA A 83 -12.99 2.59 -1.73
C ALA A 83 -12.77 3.93 -2.46
N LEU A 84 -13.77 4.41 -3.21
CA LEU A 84 -13.72 5.74 -3.83
C LEU A 84 -13.76 6.86 -2.78
N LEU A 85 -14.55 6.70 -1.71
CA LEU A 85 -14.55 7.65 -0.58
C LEU A 85 -13.24 7.61 0.21
N HIS A 86 -12.61 6.43 0.35
CA HIS A 86 -11.26 6.29 0.90
C HIS A 86 -10.25 7.11 0.08
N ARG A 87 -10.31 6.97 -1.25
CA ARG A 87 -9.47 7.75 -2.17
C ARG A 87 -9.76 9.25 -2.09
N ALA A 88 -11.03 9.64 -2.01
CA ALA A 88 -11.45 11.03 -1.92
C ALA A 88 -10.95 11.70 -0.62
N ALA A 89 -11.02 11.00 0.52
CA ALA A 89 -10.44 11.46 1.76
C ALA A 89 -8.92 11.67 1.65
N GLY A 90 -8.20 10.78 0.94
CA GLY A 90 -6.78 10.98 0.65
C GLY A 90 -6.50 12.21 -0.22
N VAL A 91 -7.34 12.47 -1.22
CA VAL A 91 -7.25 13.68 -2.07
C VAL A 91 -7.51 14.95 -1.26
N GLU A 92 -8.50 14.95 -0.36
CA GLU A 92 -8.80 16.10 0.49
C GLU A 92 -7.69 16.40 1.51
N LEU A 93 -7.01 15.37 2.02
CA LEU A 93 -5.80 15.55 2.84
C LEU A 93 -4.65 16.20 2.08
N LEU A 94 -4.54 15.96 0.77
CA LEU A 94 -3.44 16.47 -0.05
C LEU A 94 -3.69 17.85 -0.66
N TYR A 95 -4.93 18.10 -1.08
CA TYR A 95 -5.29 19.22 -1.96
C TYR A 95 -6.55 19.97 -1.52
N GLY A 96 -7.24 19.47 -0.50
CA GLY A 96 -8.59 19.88 -0.17
C GLY A 96 -8.70 20.90 0.96
N ASN A 97 -9.95 21.26 1.22
CA ASN A 97 -10.35 22.23 2.25
C ASN A 97 -11.24 21.58 3.33
N ASP A 98 -11.66 20.32 3.16
CA ASP A 98 -12.49 19.60 4.14
C ASP A 98 -11.97 18.15 4.35
N PRO A 99 -10.73 17.98 4.84
CA PRO A 99 -10.17 16.65 5.11
C PRO A 99 -10.97 15.89 6.17
N ALA A 100 -11.39 16.58 7.24
CA ALA A 100 -12.15 15.98 8.34
C ALA A 100 -13.51 15.45 7.88
N GLY A 101 -14.28 16.26 7.12
CA GLY A 101 -15.56 15.84 6.58
C GLY A 101 -15.42 14.69 5.57
N ALA A 102 -14.36 14.70 4.74
CA ALA A 102 -14.09 13.61 3.81
C ALA A 102 -13.77 12.29 4.52
N ILE A 103 -12.93 12.32 5.56
CA ILE A 103 -12.63 11.15 6.39
C ILE A 103 -13.89 10.65 7.09
N ARG A 104 -14.73 11.55 7.64
CA ARG A 104 -16.01 11.19 8.25
C ARG A 104 -16.93 10.47 7.25
N ARG A 105 -17.07 10.99 6.02
CA ARG A 105 -17.85 10.33 4.95
C ARG A 105 -17.31 8.94 4.63
N TYR A 106 -15.98 8.79 4.55
CA TYR A 106 -15.33 7.50 4.36
C TYR A 106 -15.63 6.52 5.51
N VAL A 107 -15.48 6.93 6.77
CA VAL A 107 -15.72 6.08 7.95
C VAL A 107 -17.17 5.60 8.00
N VAL A 108 -18.13 6.50 7.74
CA VAL A 108 -19.57 6.14 7.68
C VAL A 108 -19.82 5.09 6.58
N ALA A 109 -19.32 5.33 5.36
CA ALA A 109 -19.47 4.38 4.27
C ALA A 109 -18.80 3.02 4.56
N ALA A 110 -17.68 3.03 5.28
CA ALA A 110 -17.02 1.81 5.72
C ALA A 110 -17.85 1.04 6.74
N GLY A 111 -18.45 1.73 7.72
CA GLY A 111 -19.38 1.11 8.68
C GLY A 111 -20.59 0.47 8.01
N VAL A 112 -21.21 1.17 7.05
CA VAL A 112 -22.32 0.63 6.25
C VAL A 112 -21.88 -0.62 5.48
N HIS A 113 -20.72 -0.58 4.81
CA HIS A 113 -20.20 -1.73 4.06
C HIS A 113 -19.90 -2.94 4.96
N VAL A 114 -19.33 -2.72 6.15
CA VAL A 114 -19.10 -3.79 7.15
C VAL A 114 -20.44 -4.41 7.56
N ALA A 115 -21.44 -3.58 7.89
CA ALA A 115 -22.77 -4.06 8.28
C ALA A 115 -23.45 -4.85 7.16
N LEU A 116 -23.32 -4.43 5.89
CA LEU A 116 -23.83 -5.17 4.74
C LEU A 116 -23.14 -6.54 4.60
N TRP A 117 -21.82 -6.61 4.77
CA TRP A 117 -21.09 -7.89 4.71
C TRP A 117 -21.52 -8.85 5.82
N VAL A 118 -21.59 -8.36 7.07
CA VAL A 118 -22.03 -9.18 8.21
C VAL A 118 -23.47 -9.64 8.01
N GLY A 119 -24.38 -8.73 7.66
CA GLY A 119 -25.78 -9.08 7.41
C GLY A 119 -25.93 -10.09 6.26
N PHE A 120 -25.16 -9.94 5.18
CA PHE A 120 -25.17 -10.89 4.08
C PHE A 120 -24.66 -12.27 4.51
N LEU A 121 -23.56 -12.36 5.24
CA LEU A 121 -23.02 -13.64 5.73
C LEU A 121 -23.97 -14.33 6.71
N VAL A 122 -24.57 -13.59 7.64
CA VAL A 122 -25.52 -14.15 8.61
C VAL A 122 -26.81 -14.58 7.93
N ILE A 123 -27.42 -13.73 7.09
CA ILE A 123 -28.74 -14.01 6.51
C ILE A 123 -28.66 -15.03 5.37
N LYS A 124 -27.61 -14.99 4.53
CA LYS A 124 -27.52 -15.86 3.33
C LYS A 124 -26.76 -17.15 3.57
N PHE A 125 -25.84 -17.17 4.53
CA PHE A 125 -24.99 -18.34 4.77
C PHE A 125 -25.15 -18.93 6.17
N ASP A 126 -26.03 -18.37 7.01
CA ASP A 126 -26.15 -18.74 8.43
C ASP A 126 -24.77 -18.81 9.11
N ALA A 127 -23.89 -17.87 8.73
CA ALA A 127 -22.49 -17.94 9.10
C ALA A 127 -22.37 -17.83 10.62
N PRO A 128 -21.69 -18.77 11.30
CA PRO A 128 -21.42 -18.63 12.72
C PRO A 128 -20.47 -17.45 12.97
N LEU A 129 -20.31 -17.05 14.24
CA LEU A 129 -19.39 -15.98 14.64
C LEU A 129 -17.99 -16.14 14.01
N ALA A 130 -17.46 -17.37 14.00
CA ALA A 130 -16.15 -17.67 13.42
C ALA A 130 -16.07 -17.44 11.89
N GLY A 131 -17.21 -17.41 11.19
CA GLY A 131 -17.28 -17.16 9.75
C GLY A 131 -17.33 -15.67 9.40
N TRP A 132 -18.12 -14.86 10.12
CA TRP A 132 -18.28 -13.43 9.77
C TRP A 132 -17.38 -12.48 10.57
N LEU A 133 -16.96 -12.83 11.79
CA LEU A 133 -16.13 -11.95 12.63
C LEU A 133 -14.80 -11.55 11.98
N PRO A 134 -14.04 -12.48 11.35
CA PRO A 134 -12.78 -12.09 10.71
C PRO A 134 -13.00 -11.09 9.55
N VAL A 135 -14.06 -11.27 8.77
CA VAL A 135 -14.43 -10.36 7.67
C VAL A 135 -14.80 -8.98 8.21
N ALA A 136 -15.58 -8.94 9.29
CA ALA A 136 -15.95 -7.69 9.97
C ALA A 136 -14.72 -6.94 10.48
N LEU A 137 -13.82 -7.65 11.18
CA LEU A 137 -12.58 -7.07 11.70
C LEU A 137 -11.69 -6.55 10.56
N LEU A 138 -11.48 -7.34 9.51
CA LEU A 138 -10.66 -6.94 8.35
C LEU A 138 -11.18 -5.65 7.70
N PHE A 139 -12.50 -5.50 7.54
CA PHE A 139 -13.09 -4.31 6.91
C PHE A 139 -13.22 -3.10 7.84
N ALA A 140 -13.31 -3.33 9.14
CA ALA A 140 -13.43 -2.27 10.15
C ALA A 140 -12.07 -1.77 10.67
N ALA A 141 -10.99 -2.54 10.50
CA ALA A 141 -9.70 -2.25 11.14
C ALA A 141 -9.11 -0.89 10.75
N TRP A 142 -8.98 -0.60 9.45
CA TRP A 142 -8.44 0.68 9.00
C TRP A 142 -9.30 1.90 9.37
N PRO A 143 -10.63 1.94 9.13
CA PRO A 143 -11.44 3.09 9.54
C PRO A 143 -11.45 3.28 11.06
N ALA A 144 -11.42 2.19 11.86
CA ALA A 144 -11.27 2.29 13.30
C ALA A 144 -9.91 2.89 13.71
N ALA A 145 -8.81 2.44 13.09
CA ALA A 145 -7.48 2.99 13.35
C ALA A 145 -7.40 4.49 13.02
N LEU A 146 -8.01 4.93 11.92
CA LEU A 146 -8.10 6.36 11.57
C LEU A 146 -8.86 7.16 12.63
N VAL A 147 -10.02 6.67 13.09
CA VAL A 147 -10.79 7.35 14.13
C VAL A 147 -9.99 7.49 15.42
N ILE A 148 -9.32 6.41 15.86
CA ILE A 148 -8.52 6.41 17.09
C ILE A 148 -7.32 7.36 16.99
N LEU A 149 -6.63 7.38 15.85
CA LEU A 149 -5.42 8.19 15.68
C LEU A 149 -5.73 9.66 15.44
N LEU A 150 -6.76 9.98 14.66
CA LEU A 150 -7.17 11.37 14.41
C LEU A 150 -7.92 11.99 15.60
N ALA A 151 -8.30 11.18 16.60
CA ALA A 151 -8.74 11.67 17.90
C ALA A 151 -7.56 12.15 18.78
N GLN A 152 -6.32 11.82 18.45
CA GLN A 152 -5.15 12.29 19.20
C GLN A 152 -4.92 13.79 18.94
N PRO A 153 -4.66 14.61 19.97
CA PRO A 153 -4.46 16.06 19.80
C PRO A 153 -3.36 16.44 18.80
N SER A 154 -2.29 15.64 18.73
CA SER A 154 -1.19 15.83 17.78
C SER A 154 -1.63 15.64 16.33
N LEU A 155 -2.58 14.76 16.04
CA LEU A 155 -3.04 14.43 14.68
C LEU A 155 -4.44 14.96 14.39
N HIS A 156 -5.01 15.73 15.31
CA HIS A 156 -6.38 16.19 15.18
C HIS A 156 -6.53 17.17 14.02
N LEU A 157 -7.52 16.91 13.17
CA LEU A 157 -7.88 17.77 12.06
C LEU A 157 -8.90 18.80 12.57
N ASP A 158 -8.43 19.80 13.31
CA ASP A 158 -9.29 20.87 13.82
C ASP A 158 -9.48 21.97 12.76
N PRO A 159 -10.70 22.21 12.25
CA PRO A 159 -10.97 23.31 11.32
C PRO A 159 -10.68 24.69 11.92
N GLY A 160 -10.76 24.84 13.24
CA GLY A 160 -10.57 26.11 13.94
C GLY A 160 -9.11 26.44 14.23
N ALA A 161 -8.25 25.43 14.40
CA ALA A 161 -6.86 25.62 14.81
C ALA A 161 -5.97 26.23 13.71
N TYR A 162 -6.36 26.11 12.44
CA TYR A 162 -5.52 26.52 11.31
C TYR A 162 -5.91 27.87 10.71
N GLY A 163 -6.97 28.53 11.19
CA GLY A 163 -7.44 29.84 10.70
C GLY A 163 -7.99 29.83 9.25
N THR A 164 -7.53 28.88 8.44
CA THR A 164 -8.02 28.48 7.13
C THR A 164 -8.30 26.98 7.18
N SER A 165 -9.33 26.49 6.50
CA SER A 165 -9.79 25.10 6.55
C SER A 165 -8.83 24.07 5.92
N THR A 166 -7.58 24.45 5.67
CA THR A 166 -6.57 23.66 4.97
C THR A 166 -5.57 23.07 5.94
N VAL A 167 -5.26 21.77 5.81
CA VAL A 167 -4.11 21.18 6.49
C VAL A 167 -2.86 21.98 6.11
N PRO A 168 -2.01 22.40 7.07
CA PRO A 168 -0.75 23.05 6.73
C PRO A 168 0.04 22.20 5.76
N ARG A 169 0.71 22.83 4.81
CA ARG A 169 1.56 22.12 3.86
C ARG A 169 2.88 21.75 4.53
N ALA A 170 3.41 20.58 4.17
CA ALA A 170 4.78 20.22 4.51
C ALA A 170 5.77 21.16 3.81
N GLU A 171 6.91 21.39 4.45
CA GLU A 171 7.99 22.28 3.98
C GLU A 171 8.56 21.84 2.62
N ASP A 172 8.55 20.53 2.37
CA ASP A 172 9.00 19.90 1.13
C ASP A 172 7.85 19.63 0.15
N HIS A 173 6.66 20.16 0.43
CA HIS A 173 5.42 19.90 -0.30
C HIS A 173 5.01 18.42 -0.39
N GLY A 174 5.57 17.55 0.47
CA GLY A 174 5.35 16.12 0.50
C GLY A 174 6.23 15.31 -0.46
N PHE A 175 7.28 15.90 -1.04
CA PHE A 175 8.15 15.21 -2.00
C PHE A 175 8.99 14.10 -1.37
N GLU A 176 9.54 14.28 -0.16
CA GLU A 176 10.32 13.23 0.51
C GLU A 176 9.42 12.04 0.89
N GLY A 177 8.21 12.32 1.38
CA GLY A 177 7.20 11.29 1.65
C GLY A 177 6.82 10.50 0.40
N LEU A 178 6.53 11.18 -0.71
CA LEU A 178 6.30 10.55 -2.01
C LEU A 178 7.49 9.67 -2.43
N ALA A 179 8.71 10.21 -2.35
CA ALA A 179 9.89 9.54 -2.84
C ALA A 179 10.23 8.27 -2.03
N ILE A 180 9.96 8.27 -0.72
CA ILE A 180 10.05 7.06 0.10
C ILE A 180 9.04 6.01 -0.35
N LEU A 181 7.77 6.37 -0.53
CA LEU A 181 6.76 5.44 -1.02
C LEU A 181 7.15 4.88 -2.39
N MET A 182 7.74 5.71 -3.27
CA MET A 182 8.24 5.26 -4.56
C MET A 182 9.38 4.26 -4.44
N VAL A 183 10.32 4.44 -3.49
CA VAL A 183 11.38 3.46 -3.23
C VAL A 183 10.80 2.14 -2.73
N ILE A 184 9.94 2.17 -1.71
CA ILE A 184 9.38 0.94 -1.11
C ILE A 184 8.55 0.17 -2.15
N LEU A 185 7.61 0.85 -2.82
CA LEU A 185 6.75 0.22 -3.82
C LEU A 185 7.54 -0.20 -5.08
N GLY A 186 8.57 0.56 -5.44
CA GLY A 186 9.50 0.21 -6.53
C GLY A 186 10.33 -1.04 -6.23
N LEU A 187 10.86 -1.17 -5.01
CA LEU A 187 11.55 -2.38 -4.55
C LEU A 187 10.61 -3.58 -4.54
N CYS A 188 9.41 -3.43 -3.96
CA CYS A 188 8.37 -4.46 -3.96
C CYS A 188 8.06 -4.94 -5.38
N GLY A 189 7.77 -4.02 -6.30
CA GLY A 189 7.42 -4.33 -7.68
C GLY A 189 8.59 -4.95 -8.46
N THR A 190 9.83 -4.50 -8.22
CA THR A 190 11.01 -5.03 -8.90
C THR A 190 11.28 -6.45 -8.47
N LEU A 191 11.29 -6.71 -7.16
CA LEU A 191 11.53 -8.04 -6.61
C LEU A 191 10.40 -9.01 -7.00
N PHE A 192 9.15 -8.59 -6.86
CA PHE A 192 7.99 -9.38 -7.31
C PHE A 192 8.08 -9.70 -8.81
N GLY A 193 8.29 -8.69 -9.66
CA GLY A 193 8.37 -8.88 -11.10
C GLY A 193 9.53 -9.78 -11.52
N ALA A 194 10.70 -9.64 -10.90
CA ALA A 194 11.89 -10.44 -11.21
C ALA A 194 11.69 -11.91 -10.80
N LEU A 195 11.11 -12.16 -9.63
CA LEU A 195 10.77 -13.51 -9.18
C LEU A 195 9.72 -14.16 -10.08
N MET A 196 8.65 -13.43 -10.42
CA MET A 196 7.63 -13.93 -11.36
C MET A 196 8.25 -14.25 -12.72
N LEU A 197 9.12 -13.38 -13.24
CA LEU A 197 9.81 -13.61 -14.51
C LEU A 197 10.70 -14.86 -14.46
N MET A 198 11.51 -15.02 -13.41
CA MET A 198 12.36 -16.20 -13.20
C MET A 198 11.51 -17.49 -13.18
N VAL A 199 10.45 -17.48 -12.38
CA VAL A 199 9.50 -18.59 -12.27
C VAL A 199 8.92 -19.00 -13.64
N PHE A 200 8.50 -18.03 -14.46
CA PHE A 200 7.93 -18.34 -15.76
C PHE A 200 8.98 -18.77 -16.77
N LEU A 201 10.23 -18.27 -16.68
CA LEU A 201 11.34 -18.74 -17.52
C LEU A 201 11.71 -20.20 -17.22
N ASP A 202 11.62 -20.62 -15.96
CA ASP A 202 11.95 -21.98 -15.52
C ASP A 202 10.80 -22.99 -15.72
N MET A 203 9.66 -22.57 -16.29
CA MET A 203 8.50 -23.44 -16.50
C MET A 203 8.80 -24.59 -17.47
N PRO A 204 8.70 -25.87 -17.03
CA PRO A 204 8.94 -27.03 -17.89
C PRO A 204 7.99 -27.02 -19.09
N GLY A 205 8.52 -27.24 -20.29
CA GLY A 205 7.77 -27.09 -21.55
C GLY A 205 7.85 -25.70 -22.16
N GLY A 206 8.49 -24.75 -21.46
CA GLY A 206 8.97 -23.44 -21.92
C GLY A 206 8.08 -22.84 -22.99
N GLY A 207 6.92 -22.33 -22.59
CA GLY A 207 5.79 -21.98 -23.46
C GLY A 207 6.22 -21.57 -24.87
N LYS A 208 6.22 -22.52 -25.80
CA LYS A 208 6.78 -22.34 -27.15
C LYS A 208 5.87 -21.52 -28.08
N GLY A 209 4.95 -20.73 -27.52
CA GLY A 209 3.99 -19.92 -28.26
C GLY A 209 4.34 -18.44 -28.23
N GLY A 210 4.06 -17.72 -29.31
CA GLY A 210 4.26 -16.27 -29.38
C GLY A 210 3.53 -15.51 -28.27
N LEU A 211 2.36 -15.99 -27.81
CA LEU A 211 1.64 -15.39 -26.68
C LEU A 211 2.36 -15.53 -25.34
N PHE A 212 3.03 -16.66 -25.11
CA PHE A 212 3.83 -16.84 -23.89
C PHE A 212 5.06 -15.94 -23.90
N GLN A 213 5.74 -15.82 -25.04
CA GLN A 213 6.85 -14.88 -25.20
C GLN A 213 6.39 -13.43 -24.97
N LEU A 214 5.22 -13.05 -25.50
CA LEU A 214 4.63 -11.74 -25.28
C LEU A 214 4.31 -11.48 -23.79
N PHE A 215 3.83 -12.50 -23.08
CA PHE A 215 3.62 -12.44 -21.64
C PHE A 215 4.93 -12.30 -20.85
N LEU A 216 5.99 -13.03 -21.22
CA LEU A 216 7.32 -12.85 -20.62
C LEU A 216 7.88 -11.43 -20.85
N LEU A 217 7.75 -10.90 -22.07
CA LEU A 217 8.13 -9.52 -22.39
C LEU A 217 7.34 -8.51 -21.54
N THR A 218 6.07 -8.80 -21.26
CA THR A 218 5.22 -7.99 -20.39
C THR A 218 5.71 -8.00 -18.95
N LEU A 219 6.10 -9.16 -18.41
CA LEU A 219 6.70 -9.26 -17.09
C LEU A 219 8.04 -8.51 -17.02
N ALA A 220 8.89 -8.65 -18.04
CA ALA A 220 10.13 -7.88 -18.14
C ALA A 220 9.87 -6.36 -18.17
N ALA A 221 8.87 -5.91 -18.92
CA ALA A 221 8.46 -4.50 -18.94
C ALA A 221 7.97 -4.01 -17.56
N LEU A 222 7.28 -4.85 -16.78
CA LEU A 222 6.87 -4.54 -15.40
C LEU A 222 8.06 -4.46 -14.43
N VAL A 223 9.10 -5.28 -14.62
CA VAL A 223 10.38 -5.17 -13.88
C VAL A 223 11.05 -3.84 -14.20
N VAL A 224 11.22 -3.52 -15.48
CA VAL A 224 11.81 -2.25 -15.93
C VAL A 224 11.02 -1.06 -15.37
N ARG A 225 9.69 -1.12 -15.42
CA ARG A 225 8.81 -0.10 -14.84
C ARG A 225 9.09 0.10 -13.35
N SER A 226 9.20 -0.99 -12.60
CA SER A 226 9.43 -0.96 -11.16
C SER A 226 10.85 -0.48 -10.81
N ALA A 227 11.83 -0.76 -11.66
CA ALA A 227 13.18 -0.22 -11.53
C ALA A 227 13.23 1.29 -11.79
N ILE A 228 12.53 1.79 -12.82
CA ILE A 228 12.38 3.23 -13.09
C ILE A 228 11.69 3.92 -11.91
N HIS A 229 10.66 3.29 -11.34
CA HIS A 229 9.95 3.76 -10.17
C HIS A 229 10.86 3.92 -8.95
N LEU A 230 11.64 2.87 -8.65
CA LEU A 230 12.63 2.85 -7.58
C LEU A 230 13.71 3.92 -7.80
N HIS A 231 14.24 4.02 -9.02
CA HIS A 231 15.27 5.00 -9.37
C HIS A 231 14.77 6.44 -9.22
N ALA A 232 13.54 6.72 -9.65
CA ALA A 232 12.93 8.04 -9.47
C ALA A 232 12.79 8.41 -7.99
N GLY A 233 12.33 7.47 -7.15
CA GLY A 233 12.28 7.66 -5.70
C GLY A 233 13.66 7.87 -5.08
N ALA A 234 14.65 7.04 -5.44
CA ALA A 234 16.00 7.15 -4.90
C ALA A 234 16.68 8.48 -5.27
N THR A 235 16.51 8.95 -6.51
CA THR A 235 17.02 10.25 -6.98
C THR A 235 16.33 11.42 -6.26
N ALA A 236 15.01 11.36 -6.09
CA ALA A 236 14.27 12.37 -5.33
C ALA A 236 14.70 12.42 -3.85
N LEU A 237 15.11 11.29 -3.26
CA LEU A 237 15.60 11.26 -1.88
C LEU A 237 17.02 11.81 -1.73
N SER A 238 17.89 11.61 -2.73
CA SER A 238 19.25 12.15 -2.71
C SER A 238 19.25 13.65 -2.97
N ASP A 239 18.43 14.10 -3.92
CA ASP A 239 18.27 15.50 -4.30
C ASP A 239 16.77 15.82 -4.48
N PRO A 240 16.11 16.33 -3.42
CA PRO A 240 14.67 16.58 -3.42
C PRO A 240 14.28 17.89 -4.10
N THR A 241 15.14 18.46 -4.95
CA THR A 241 14.80 19.66 -5.73
C THR A 241 13.55 19.42 -6.58
N PRO A 242 12.59 20.39 -6.62
CA PRO A 242 11.34 20.23 -7.35
C PRO A 242 11.52 19.80 -8.80
N GLU A 243 12.54 20.33 -9.49
CA GLU A 243 12.83 20.01 -10.89
C GLU A 243 13.22 18.54 -11.07
N ARG A 244 14.09 18.01 -10.20
CA ARG A 244 14.54 16.60 -10.29
C ARG A 244 13.43 15.64 -9.94
N VAL A 245 12.68 15.95 -8.88
CA VAL A 245 11.50 15.17 -8.48
C VAL A 245 10.51 15.14 -9.64
N GLU A 246 10.27 16.28 -10.29
CA GLU A 246 9.35 16.36 -11.41
C GLU A 246 9.78 15.52 -12.61
N VAL A 247 11.03 15.66 -13.06
CA VAL A 247 11.54 14.92 -14.20
C VAL A 247 11.44 13.41 -13.94
N GLY A 248 11.85 12.96 -12.75
CA GLY A 248 11.77 11.55 -12.34
C GLY A 248 10.33 11.04 -12.31
N ALA A 249 9.43 11.79 -11.66
CA ALA A 249 8.02 11.45 -11.52
C ALA A 249 7.29 11.41 -12.87
N ASN A 250 7.53 12.37 -13.75
CA ASN A 250 6.91 12.41 -15.08
C ASN A 250 7.39 11.27 -15.98
N ARG A 251 8.69 10.94 -15.94
CA ARG A 251 9.25 9.78 -16.66
C ARG A 251 8.62 8.49 -16.16
N TYR A 252 8.58 8.30 -14.85
CA TYR A 252 7.94 7.15 -14.22
C TYR A 252 6.46 7.07 -14.61
N ALA A 253 5.71 8.15 -14.47
CA ALA A 253 4.27 8.15 -14.69
C ALA A 253 3.90 7.84 -16.14
N SER A 254 4.63 8.42 -17.09
CA SER A 254 4.41 8.20 -18.52
C SER A 254 4.69 6.75 -18.90
N PHE A 255 5.87 6.22 -18.50
CA PHE A 255 6.22 4.83 -18.76
C PHE A 255 5.31 3.85 -18.03
N GLY A 256 4.96 4.14 -16.77
CA GLY A 256 4.09 3.32 -15.93
C GLY A 256 2.68 3.20 -16.48
N THR A 257 2.12 4.29 -17.01
CA THR A 257 0.79 4.28 -17.65
C THR A 257 0.82 3.50 -18.96
N ALA A 258 1.81 3.76 -19.83
CA ALA A 258 1.96 3.06 -21.11
C ALA A 258 2.17 1.55 -20.93
N SER A 259 3.07 1.15 -20.03
CA SER A 259 3.30 -0.26 -19.70
C SER A 259 2.07 -0.92 -19.05
N GLY A 260 1.32 -0.20 -18.20
CA GLY A 260 0.07 -0.71 -17.64
C GLY A 260 -0.99 -1.06 -18.70
N LEU A 261 -1.15 -0.19 -19.70
CA LEU A 261 -2.03 -0.45 -20.85
C LEU A 261 -1.52 -1.60 -21.73
N ALA A 262 -0.22 -1.66 -21.99
CA ALA A 262 0.38 -2.76 -22.75
C ALA A 262 0.16 -4.11 -22.05
N VAL A 263 0.38 -4.19 -20.74
CA VAL A 263 0.12 -5.39 -19.93
C VAL A 263 -1.34 -5.82 -20.04
N ALA A 264 -2.28 -4.88 -19.92
CA ALA A 264 -3.70 -5.16 -20.05
C ALA A 264 -4.04 -5.72 -21.45
N GLY A 265 -3.46 -5.14 -22.51
CA GLY A 265 -3.64 -5.62 -23.88
C GLY A 265 -3.09 -7.04 -24.07
N VAL A 266 -1.92 -7.35 -23.52
CA VAL A 266 -1.35 -8.71 -23.59
C VAL A 266 -2.19 -9.71 -22.80
N LEU A 267 -2.62 -9.36 -21.58
CA LEU A 267 -3.53 -10.21 -20.80
C LEU A 267 -4.83 -10.47 -21.55
N MET A 268 -5.38 -9.46 -22.23
CA MET A 268 -6.55 -9.61 -23.08
C MET A 268 -6.33 -10.60 -24.21
N LEU A 269 -5.20 -10.52 -24.92
CA LEU A 269 -4.86 -11.47 -25.99
C LEU A 269 -4.69 -12.90 -25.45
N VAL A 270 -4.02 -13.06 -24.31
CA VAL A 270 -3.84 -14.38 -23.66
C VAL A 270 -5.20 -14.96 -23.30
N ILE A 271 -6.07 -14.19 -22.66
CA ILE A 271 -7.41 -14.64 -22.28
C ILE A 271 -8.25 -14.98 -23.51
N MET A 272 -8.28 -14.12 -24.53
CA MET A 272 -9.05 -14.38 -25.75
C MET A 272 -8.56 -15.63 -26.52
N SER A 273 -7.32 -16.05 -26.32
CA SER A 273 -6.78 -17.27 -26.92
C SER A 273 -7.25 -18.57 -26.23
N GLU A 274 -7.77 -18.48 -25.00
CA GLU A 274 -8.29 -19.63 -24.28
C GLU A 274 -9.77 -19.89 -24.60
N PRO A 275 -10.12 -21.07 -25.14
CA PRO A 275 -11.52 -21.41 -25.40
C PRO A 275 -12.38 -21.35 -24.13
N GLY A 276 -13.40 -20.48 -24.11
CA GLY A 276 -14.40 -20.42 -23.04
C GLY A 276 -14.12 -19.47 -21.87
N SER A 277 -13.01 -18.73 -21.89
CA SER A 277 -12.60 -17.77 -20.85
C SER A 277 -13.08 -16.31 -21.08
N GLY A 278 -13.45 -15.97 -22.32
CA GLY A 278 -13.42 -14.59 -22.83
C GLY A 278 -14.20 -13.53 -22.06
N PHE A 279 -15.43 -13.81 -21.61
CA PHE A 279 -16.26 -12.76 -20.96
C PHE A 279 -16.02 -12.64 -19.45
N ALA A 280 -15.81 -13.75 -18.75
CA ALA A 280 -15.67 -13.77 -17.29
C ALA A 280 -14.33 -13.17 -16.82
N ALA A 281 -13.31 -13.15 -17.68
CA ALA A 281 -11.98 -12.64 -17.37
C ALA A 281 -11.80 -11.14 -17.71
N MET A 282 -12.77 -10.49 -18.38
CA MET A 282 -12.72 -9.05 -18.68
C MET A 282 -12.62 -8.16 -17.44
N PRO A 283 -13.41 -8.38 -16.35
CA PRO A 283 -13.24 -7.62 -15.12
C PRO A 283 -11.84 -7.76 -14.51
N MET A 284 -11.20 -8.92 -14.66
CA MET A 284 -9.82 -9.17 -14.22
C MET A 284 -8.82 -8.30 -14.98
N ILE A 285 -8.89 -8.29 -16.31
CA ILE A 285 -8.01 -7.47 -17.15
C ILE A 285 -8.18 -5.99 -16.81
N ILE A 286 -9.41 -5.50 -16.74
CA ILE A 286 -9.72 -4.10 -16.42
C ILE A 286 -9.22 -3.75 -15.02
N GLY A 287 -9.46 -4.63 -14.04
CA GLY A 287 -8.98 -4.47 -12.67
C GLY A 287 -7.46 -4.34 -12.61
N VAL A 288 -6.73 -5.27 -13.25
CA VAL A 288 -5.27 -5.24 -13.32
C VAL A 288 -4.76 -3.98 -14.01
N ALA A 289 -5.35 -3.59 -15.13
CA ALA A 289 -5.01 -2.36 -15.84
C ALA A 289 -5.15 -1.13 -14.92
N MET A 290 -6.30 -1.02 -14.25
CA MET A 290 -6.58 0.09 -13.33
C MET A 290 -5.59 0.11 -12.17
N MET A 291 -5.32 -1.03 -11.52
CA MET A 291 -4.33 -1.12 -10.45
C MET A 291 -2.94 -0.68 -10.91
N LEU A 292 -2.54 -1.08 -12.11
CA LEU A 292 -1.28 -0.67 -12.73
C LEU A 292 -1.26 0.81 -13.11
N MET A 293 -2.38 1.49 -13.30
CA MET A 293 -2.40 2.92 -13.66
C MET A 293 -2.58 3.86 -12.47
N VAL A 294 -3.21 3.40 -11.37
CA VAL A 294 -3.55 4.25 -10.20
C VAL A 294 -2.34 4.99 -9.64
N TRP A 295 -1.24 4.29 -9.38
CA TRP A 295 -0.07 4.90 -8.75
C TRP A 295 0.69 5.87 -9.67
N PRO A 296 1.08 5.52 -10.91
CA PRO A 296 1.65 6.47 -11.88
C PRO A 296 0.87 7.78 -11.99
N MET A 297 -0.45 7.69 -12.06
CA MET A 297 -1.33 8.85 -12.17
C MET A 297 -1.40 9.68 -10.88
N ALA A 298 -1.38 9.03 -9.71
CA ALA A 298 -1.32 9.71 -8.43
C ALA A 298 -0.01 10.49 -8.26
N VAL A 299 1.14 9.86 -8.59
CA VAL A 299 2.46 10.49 -8.55
C VAL A 299 2.51 11.71 -9.47
N LYS A 300 2.08 11.56 -10.73
CA LYS A 300 2.03 12.67 -11.70
C LYS A 300 1.16 13.81 -11.20
N ARG A 301 -0.05 13.52 -10.73
CA ARG A 301 -0.99 14.53 -10.24
C ARG A 301 -0.40 15.31 -9.06
N LEU A 302 0.22 14.63 -8.09
CA LEU A 302 0.83 15.29 -6.94
C LEU A 302 1.88 16.30 -7.39
N VAL A 303 2.86 15.83 -8.16
CA VAL A 303 3.98 16.64 -8.62
C VAL A 303 3.52 17.83 -9.45
N GLN A 304 2.60 17.63 -10.39
CA GLN A 304 2.07 18.71 -11.21
C GLN A 304 1.31 19.75 -10.37
N THR A 305 0.53 19.31 -9.38
CA THR A 305 -0.20 20.21 -8.50
C THR A 305 0.76 21.04 -7.64
N ARG A 306 1.78 20.40 -7.04
CA ARG A 306 2.79 21.10 -6.22
C ARG A 306 3.60 22.11 -7.04
N ARG A 307 3.94 21.78 -8.29
CA ARG A 307 4.62 22.71 -9.19
C ARG A 307 3.77 23.94 -9.48
N LEU A 308 2.48 23.75 -9.78
CA LEU A 308 1.57 24.87 -10.03
C LEU A 308 1.42 25.75 -8.79
N GLU A 309 1.34 25.14 -7.60
CA GLU A 309 1.31 25.89 -6.34
C GLU A 309 2.59 26.71 -6.14
N GLN A 310 3.77 26.15 -6.42
CA GLN A 310 5.05 26.87 -6.32
C GLN A 310 5.14 28.07 -7.26
N VAL A 311 4.58 27.96 -8.47
CA VAL A 311 4.54 29.08 -9.43
C VAL A 311 3.59 30.20 -8.97
N VAL A 312 2.55 29.87 -8.19
CA VAL A 312 1.60 30.85 -7.66
C VAL A 312 2.11 31.50 -6.38
N ASP A 313 2.71 30.71 -5.49
CA ASP A 313 3.29 31.14 -4.22
C ASP A 313 4.81 31.41 -4.36
N ASP A 314 5.18 32.45 -5.11
CA ASP A 314 6.58 32.93 -5.34
C ASP A 314 7.40 33.17 -4.04
N LYS A 315 6.77 33.06 -2.86
CA LYS A 315 7.34 33.37 -1.54
C LYS A 315 7.70 32.13 -0.72
N VAL A 316 7.27 30.93 -1.09
CA VAL A 316 7.53 29.73 -0.27
C VAL A 316 8.79 29.05 -0.78
N GLY A 317 9.92 29.37 -0.13
CA GLY A 317 11.18 28.68 -0.38
C GLY A 317 11.05 27.18 -0.10
N PHE A 318 11.61 26.36 -0.98
CA PHE A 318 11.67 24.92 -0.80
C PHE A 318 12.60 24.58 0.38
N ALA A 319 12.09 23.85 1.37
CA ALA A 319 12.87 23.33 2.49
C ALA A 319 12.67 21.81 2.62
N ARG A 320 13.67 21.11 3.15
CA ARG A 320 13.50 19.69 3.48
C ARG A 320 12.54 19.55 4.67
N ALA A 321 11.71 18.51 4.64
CA ALA A 321 10.87 18.17 5.77
C ALA A 321 11.73 17.76 6.99
N PRO A 322 11.41 18.23 8.21
CA PRO A 322 12.20 17.92 9.41
C PRO A 322 12.20 16.41 9.72
N ASP A 323 11.11 15.75 9.35
CA ASP A 323 10.84 14.34 9.58
C ASP A 323 11.50 13.43 8.51
N GLN A 324 12.00 14.03 7.43
CA GLN A 324 12.65 13.39 6.29
C GLN A 324 11.74 12.37 5.58
N GLY A 325 10.43 12.60 5.60
CA GLY A 325 9.39 11.72 5.08
C GLY A 325 9.17 10.42 5.89
N ARG A 326 9.76 10.30 7.09
CA ARG A 326 9.57 9.11 7.95
C ARG A 326 8.11 8.97 8.40
N THR A 327 7.31 10.04 8.48
CA THR A 327 5.87 9.94 8.76
C THR A 327 5.13 9.15 7.67
N ALA A 328 5.52 9.30 6.39
CA ALA A 328 4.94 8.53 5.29
C ALA A 328 5.24 7.04 5.42
N ILE A 329 6.45 6.67 5.88
CA ILE A 329 6.77 5.28 6.26
C ILE A 329 5.88 4.84 7.40
N GLY A 330 5.74 5.67 8.44
CA GLY A 330 4.90 5.38 9.60
C GLY A 330 3.47 5.03 9.21
N TRP A 331 2.85 5.84 8.36
CA TRP A 331 1.50 5.57 7.85
C TRP A 331 1.42 4.28 7.02
N LEU A 332 2.43 3.98 6.21
CA LEU A 332 2.46 2.74 5.43
C LEU A 332 2.59 1.51 6.34
N VAL A 333 3.55 1.54 7.26
CA VAL A 333 3.82 0.48 8.23
C VAL A 333 2.59 0.25 9.10
N LEU A 334 1.95 1.32 9.56
CA LEU A 334 0.73 1.27 10.34
C LEU A 334 -0.44 0.67 9.55
N ALA A 335 -0.70 1.13 8.33
CA ALA A 335 -1.79 0.60 7.50
C ALA A 335 -1.64 -0.91 7.29
N LEU A 336 -0.43 -1.35 6.97
CA LEU A 336 -0.11 -2.77 6.81
C LEU A 336 -0.21 -3.53 8.14
N GLY A 337 0.26 -2.95 9.24
CA GLY A 337 0.21 -3.57 10.56
C GLY A 337 -1.22 -3.75 11.08
N VAL A 338 -2.08 -2.75 10.87
CA VAL A 338 -3.51 -2.81 11.25
C VAL A 338 -4.22 -3.92 10.46
N MET A 339 -3.94 -4.04 9.15
CA MET A 339 -4.51 -5.11 8.33
C MET A 339 -3.95 -6.49 8.74
N ALA A 340 -2.65 -6.59 8.99
CA ALA A 340 -2.03 -7.82 9.48
C ALA A 340 -2.62 -8.26 10.82
N LEU A 341 -2.81 -7.31 11.75
CA LEU A 341 -3.40 -7.56 13.06
C LEU A 341 -4.86 -8.03 12.94
N ALA A 342 -5.65 -7.39 12.07
CA ALA A 342 -7.04 -7.76 11.82
C ALA A 342 -7.19 -9.17 11.22
N SER A 343 -6.21 -9.64 10.44
CA SER A 343 -6.16 -11.01 9.93
C SER A 343 -5.59 -12.01 10.93
N ALA A 344 -4.56 -11.64 11.70
CA ALA A 344 -3.87 -12.52 12.64
C ALA A 344 -4.68 -12.78 13.91
N LEU A 345 -5.40 -11.78 14.41
CA LEU A 345 -6.14 -11.91 15.67
C LEU A 345 -7.24 -12.99 15.60
N PRO A 346 -8.13 -13.02 14.60
CA PRO A 346 -9.13 -14.09 14.50
C PRO A 346 -8.48 -15.44 14.24
N ALA A 347 -7.41 -15.50 13.45
CA ALA A 347 -6.67 -16.74 13.22
C ALA A 347 -6.10 -17.31 14.53
N ALA A 348 -5.56 -16.46 15.40
CA ALA A 348 -5.03 -16.88 16.70
C ALA A 348 -6.15 -17.29 17.69
N LEU A 349 -7.26 -16.55 17.72
CA LEU A 349 -8.36 -16.78 18.66
C LEU A 349 -9.29 -17.93 18.25
N LEU A 350 -9.38 -18.23 16.95
CA LEU A 350 -10.33 -19.19 16.37
C LEU A 350 -9.65 -20.40 15.71
N SER A 351 -8.32 -20.55 15.81
CA SER A 351 -7.62 -21.70 15.20
C SER A 351 -8.13 -23.03 15.78
N PRO A 352 -8.57 -23.98 14.94
CA PRO A 352 -9.04 -25.30 15.38
C PRO A 352 -7.95 -26.21 15.95
N ASP A 353 -6.67 -25.79 15.99
CA ASP A 353 -5.61 -26.54 16.66
C ASP A 353 -5.80 -26.63 18.19
N ALA A 354 -6.78 -25.91 18.76
CA ALA A 354 -7.31 -26.17 20.09
C ALA A 354 -8.34 -27.33 20.17
N ALA A 355 -8.77 -27.89 19.03
CA ALA A 355 -9.86 -28.87 18.92
C ALA A 355 -9.54 -30.15 18.11
N GLY A 356 -8.38 -30.30 17.46
CA GLY A 356 -7.85 -31.60 17.00
C GLY A 356 -8.47 -32.28 15.77
N ASP A 357 -9.55 -31.76 15.17
CA ASP A 357 -10.37 -32.53 14.22
C ASP A 357 -9.95 -32.48 12.73
N GLY A 358 -8.84 -31.83 12.37
CA GLY A 358 -8.29 -31.82 11.00
C GLY A 358 -9.17 -31.19 9.90
N ARG A 359 -10.42 -30.82 10.20
CA ARG A 359 -11.34 -30.11 9.31
C ARG A 359 -11.22 -28.61 9.54
N GLY A 360 -10.10 -28.04 9.12
CA GLY A 360 -9.93 -26.58 9.11
C GLY A 360 -11.02 -25.92 8.26
N ASN A 361 -11.68 -24.90 8.81
CA ASN A 361 -12.58 -24.03 8.05
C ASN A 361 -11.82 -23.49 6.81
N GLN A 362 -12.43 -23.59 5.62
CA GLN A 362 -11.86 -23.07 4.36
C GLN A 362 -11.44 -21.60 4.47
N PHE A 363 -12.12 -20.82 5.31
CA PHE A 363 -11.74 -19.45 5.62
C PHE A 363 -10.40 -19.37 6.38
N THR A 364 -10.18 -20.23 7.37
CA THR A 364 -8.91 -20.32 8.09
C THR A 364 -7.78 -20.71 7.14
N GLN A 365 -8.04 -21.60 6.17
CA GLN A 365 -7.06 -21.93 5.12
C GLN A 365 -6.77 -20.74 4.20
N MET A 366 -7.77 -19.93 3.86
CA MET A 366 -7.58 -18.71 3.05
C MET A 366 -6.76 -17.64 3.80
N VAL A 367 -6.99 -17.46 5.10
CA VAL A 367 -6.21 -16.54 5.95
C VAL A 367 -4.79 -17.08 6.16
N ALA A 368 -4.66 -18.38 6.44
CA ALA A 368 -3.37 -19.07 6.53
C ALA A 368 -2.55 -18.91 5.25
N PHE A 369 -3.18 -19.05 4.08
CA PHE A 369 -2.51 -18.86 2.79
C PHE A 369 -1.86 -17.47 2.65
N GLN A 370 -2.44 -16.43 3.25
CA GLN A 370 -1.85 -15.09 3.28
C GLN A 370 -0.73 -14.94 4.32
N GLN A 371 -0.69 -15.80 5.34
CA GLN A 371 0.23 -15.72 6.48
C GLN A 371 1.44 -16.66 6.37
N GLY A 372 1.54 -17.44 5.28
CA GLY A 372 2.59 -18.42 5.07
C GLY A 372 2.23 -19.79 5.66
N ASP A 373 3.23 -20.50 6.18
CA ASP A 373 3.06 -21.82 6.79
C ASP A 373 2.14 -21.72 8.05
N PRO A 374 0.89 -22.23 8.01
CA PRO A 374 -0.03 -22.14 9.15
C PRO A 374 0.50 -22.84 10.40
N THR A 375 1.42 -23.79 10.23
CA THR A 375 1.96 -24.57 11.34
C THR A 375 2.95 -23.79 12.20
N ARG A 376 3.52 -22.68 11.69
CA ARG A 376 4.55 -21.89 12.38
C ARG A 376 4.03 -20.78 13.29
N GLY A 377 2.82 -20.97 13.82
CA GLY A 377 2.31 -20.26 15.00
C GLY A 377 1.62 -18.93 14.67
N PRO A 378 0.28 -18.84 14.66
CA PRO A 378 -0.46 -17.58 14.46
C PRO A 378 -0.09 -16.51 15.51
N TRP A 379 0.38 -16.94 16.69
CA TRP A 379 0.89 -16.07 17.75
C TRP A 379 2.15 -15.29 17.35
N LEU A 380 3.04 -15.90 16.55
CA LEU A 380 4.24 -15.23 16.08
C LEU A 380 3.88 -14.09 15.12
N GLN A 381 2.96 -14.37 14.19
CA GLN A 381 2.43 -13.36 13.26
C GLN A 381 1.67 -12.26 14.00
N LEU A 382 0.89 -12.60 15.02
CA LEU A 382 0.23 -11.63 15.89
C LEU A 382 1.25 -10.72 16.58
N GLY A 383 2.32 -11.29 17.13
CA GLY A 383 3.40 -10.53 17.76
C GLY A 383 4.08 -9.53 16.81
N VAL A 384 4.38 -9.97 15.58
CA VAL A 384 4.94 -9.09 14.55
C VAL A 384 3.93 -8.00 14.15
N ALA A 385 2.65 -8.34 13.98
CA ALA A 385 1.61 -7.37 13.64
C ALA A 385 1.43 -6.30 14.72
N VAL A 386 1.45 -6.68 16.00
CA VAL A 386 1.42 -5.72 17.13
C VAL A 386 2.65 -4.81 17.11
N LEU A 387 3.84 -5.38 16.93
CA LEU A 387 5.08 -4.61 16.84
C LEU A 387 5.08 -3.67 15.62
N GLN A 388 4.49 -4.10 14.51
CA GLN A 388 4.32 -3.30 13.31
C GLN A 388 3.37 -2.11 13.54
N VAL A 389 2.22 -2.33 14.17
CA VAL A 389 1.30 -1.25 14.56
C VAL A 389 2.01 -0.25 15.48
N TRP A 390 2.73 -0.75 16.48
CA TRP A 390 3.47 0.11 17.41
C TRP A 390 4.53 0.94 16.70
N ALA A 391 5.36 0.33 15.85
CA ALA A 391 6.35 1.04 15.04
C ALA A 391 5.71 2.09 14.13
N GLY A 392 4.58 1.77 13.50
CA GLY A 392 3.82 2.71 12.68
C GLY A 392 3.35 3.93 13.47
N VAL A 393 2.75 3.73 14.65
CA VAL A 393 2.31 4.82 15.53
C VAL A 393 3.48 5.71 15.95
N GLU A 394 4.59 5.12 16.40
CA GLU A 394 5.76 5.88 16.86
C GLU A 394 6.41 6.69 15.73
N LEU A 395 6.45 6.15 14.50
CA LEU A 395 6.92 6.87 13.31
C LEU A 395 5.99 8.01 12.87
N VAL A 396 4.67 7.81 12.96
CA VAL A 396 3.69 8.88 12.65
C VAL A 396 3.80 10.01 13.68
N MET A 397 3.93 9.65 14.96
CA MET A 397 3.99 10.63 16.06
C MET A 397 5.35 11.29 16.23
N MET A 398 6.40 10.79 15.56
CA MET A 398 7.79 11.26 15.70
C MET A 398 8.26 11.35 17.15
N THR A 399 7.88 10.40 18.00
CA THR A 399 8.33 10.38 19.40
C THR A 399 9.84 10.18 19.49
N GLU A 400 10.45 10.39 20.65
CA GLU A 400 11.89 10.10 20.85
C GLU A 400 12.26 8.64 20.57
N ARG A 401 11.30 7.71 20.65
CA ARG A 401 11.51 6.26 20.52
C ARG A 401 11.35 5.74 19.09
N HIS A 402 10.85 6.56 18.15
CA HIS A 402 10.46 6.12 16.80
C HIS A 402 11.54 5.30 16.10
N ARG A 403 12.82 5.71 16.17
CA ARG A 403 13.91 5.01 15.50
C ARG A 403 14.15 3.63 16.09
N TRP A 404 14.15 3.53 17.41
CA TRP A 404 14.42 2.28 18.11
C TRP A 404 13.29 1.28 17.89
N VAL A 405 12.03 1.72 18.02
CA VAL A 405 10.86 0.84 17.80
C VAL A 405 10.79 0.38 16.34
N ALA A 406 11.02 1.28 15.37
CA ALA A 406 11.05 0.91 13.95
C ALA A 406 12.21 -0.06 13.62
N THR A 407 13.35 0.08 14.29
CA THR A 407 14.48 -0.87 14.17
C THR A 407 14.11 -2.23 14.73
N ALA A 408 13.51 -2.28 15.93
CA ALA A 408 13.05 -3.51 16.55
C ALA A 408 12.04 -4.24 15.66
N TYR A 409 11.07 -3.51 15.10
CA TYR A 409 10.15 -4.01 14.09
C TYR A 409 10.89 -4.56 12.86
N GLY A 410 11.75 -3.76 12.23
CA GLY A 410 12.46 -4.16 11.01
C GLY A 410 13.26 -5.44 11.19
N VAL A 411 13.97 -5.59 12.31
CA VAL A 411 14.73 -6.80 12.63
C VAL A 411 13.80 -7.98 12.92
N ALA A 412 12.85 -7.83 13.84
CA ALA A 412 11.96 -8.93 14.25
C ALA A 412 11.11 -9.44 13.07
N ALA A 413 10.50 -8.54 12.30
CA ALA A 413 9.70 -8.91 11.13
C ALA A 413 10.54 -9.60 10.04
N THR A 414 11.77 -9.14 9.80
CA THR A 414 12.68 -9.79 8.84
C THR A 414 13.04 -11.20 9.30
N LEU A 415 13.42 -11.38 10.57
CA LEU A 415 13.76 -12.69 11.12
C LEU A 415 12.57 -13.65 11.11
N VAL A 416 11.37 -13.18 11.49
CA VAL A 416 10.15 -13.98 11.45
C VAL A 416 9.77 -14.34 10.01
N ALA A 417 9.85 -13.39 9.07
CA ALA A 417 9.58 -13.67 7.67
C ALA A 417 10.54 -14.76 7.15
N LEU A 418 11.85 -14.61 7.35
CA LEU A 418 12.85 -15.61 6.98
C LEU A 418 12.59 -16.97 7.64
N TYR A 419 12.22 -16.99 8.92
CA TYR A 419 11.89 -18.22 9.64
C TYR A 419 10.65 -18.89 9.06
N VAL A 420 9.55 -18.16 8.86
CA VAL A 420 8.29 -18.72 8.33
C VAL A 420 8.47 -19.22 6.91
N THR A 421 9.26 -18.53 6.10
CA THR A 421 9.49 -18.90 4.70
C THR A 421 10.70 -19.81 4.49
N TRP A 422 11.44 -20.15 5.55
CA TRP A 422 12.63 -21.00 5.46
C TRP A 422 12.38 -22.32 4.72
N PRO A 423 11.27 -23.05 4.95
CA PRO A 423 11.00 -24.28 4.21
C PRO A 423 10.90 -24.02 2.71
N MET A 424 10.33 -22.90 2.29
CA MET A 424 10.25 -22.59 0.87
C MET A 424 11.62 -22.25 0.29
N ILE A 425 12.42 -21.47 1.02
CA ILE A 425 13.79 -21.12 0.64
C ILE A 425 14.64 -22.39 0.50
N SER A 426 14.51 -23.35 1.42
CA SER A 426 15.27 -24.60 1.36
C SER A 426 14.88 -25.52 0.20
N HIS A 427 13.74 -25.26 -0.45
CA HIS A 427 13.29 -25.99 -1.65
C HIS A 427 13.56 -25.22 -2.96
N LEU A 428 14.25 -24.07 -2.91
CA LEU A 428 14.65 -23.33 -4.12
C LEU A 428 15.48 -24.19 -5.08
N ASP A 429 16.36 -25.03 -4.56
CA ASP A 429 17.19 -25.94 -5.37
C ASP A 429 16.36 -26.98 -6.13
N ASN A 430 15.14 -27.26 -5.67
CA ASN A 430 14.22 -28.20 -6.29
C ASN A 430 13.36 -27.56 -7.39
N LEU A 431 13.19 -26.23 -7.38
CA LEU A 431 12.43 -25.51 -8.42
C LEU A 431 13.10 -25.62 -9.81
N GLY A 432 14.44 -25.68 -9.86
CA GLY A 432 15.19 -25.82 -11.11
C GLY A 432 15.29 -27.25 -11.66
N ARG A 433 14.89 -28.28 -10.90
CA ARG A 433 15.15 -29.70 -11.24
C ARG A 433 13.97 -30.47 -11.84
N GLY A 434 12.99 -29.78 -12.41
CA GLY A 434 11.92 -30.42 -13.19
C GLY A 434 10.80 -31.08 -12.36
N ALA A 435 10.81 -30.93 -11.03
CA ALA A 435 9.61 -31.15 -10.22
C ALA A 435 8.64 -30.03 -10.57
N GLY A 436 7.64 -30.33 -11.39
CA GLY A 436 6.76 -29.35 -12.05
C GLY A 436 6.32 -28.20 -11.15
N ILE A 437 6.14 -27.03 -11.77
CA ILE A 437 5.73 -25.81 -11.08
C ILE A 437 4.50 -26.09 -10.23
N ASN A 438 4.68 -26.00 -8.91
CA ASN A 438 3.55 -25.86 -8.00
C ASN A 438 3.13 -24.38 -8.02
N PRO A 439 2.01 -23.99 -8.66
CA PRO A 439 1.54 -22.61 -8.67
C PRO A 439 1.38 -22.02 -7.26
N MET A 440 1.18 -22.89 -6.25
CA MET A 440 1.18 -22.52 -4.85
C MET A 440 2.55 -22.03 -4.38
N GLY A 441 3.65 -22.66 -4.81
CA GLY A 441 5.02 -22.21 -4.49
C GLY A 441 5.30 -20.81 -5.01
N ASN A 442 4.90 -20.52 -6.25
CA ASN A 442 5.12 -19.22 -6.89
C ASN A 442 4.37 -18.08 -6.21
N ALA A 443 3.10 -18.30 -5.86
CA ALA A 443 2.29 -17.33 -5.13
C ALA A 443 2.88 -17.02 -3.74
N LEU A 444 3.47 -18.03 -3.09
CA LEU A 444 4.14 -17.85 -1.82
C LEU A 444 5.47 -17.08 -1.98
N PHE A 445 6.25 -17.30 -3.05
CA PHE A 445 7.47 -16.52 -3.34
C PHE A 445 7.18 -15.04 -3.60
N ALA A 446 6.07 -14.73 -4.26
CA ALA A 446 5.59 -13.36 -4.38
C ALA A 446 5.26 -12.73 -3.02
N GLY A 447 4.64 -13.50 -2.11
CA GLY A 447 4.38 -13.07 -0.73
C GLY A 447 5.67 -12.74 0.03
N LEU A 448 6.70 -13.58 -0.12
CA LEU A 448 8.03 -13.40 0.49
C LEU A 448 8.59 -12.00 0.19
N ALA A 449 8.58 -11.60 -1.08
CA ALA A 449 9.10 -10.31 -1.52
C ALA A 449 8.49 -9.14 -0.75
N MET A 450 7.16 -9.13 -0.61
CA MET A 450 6.45 -8.08 0.13
C MET A 450 6.76 -8.13 1.63
N THR A 451 6.79 -9.33 2.22
CA THR A 451 7.05 -9.51 3.66
C THR A 451 8.46 -9.12 4.09
N LEU A 452 9.45 -9.18 3.19
CA LEU A 452 10.83 -8.79 3.47
C LEU A 452 11.13 -7.34 3.10
N VAL A 453 10.62 -6.83 1.97
CA VAL A 453 10.98 -5.49 1.49
C VAL A 453 10.55 -4.41 2.46
N ILE A 454 9.34 -4.47 3.00
CA ILE A 454 8.81 -3.43 3.91
C ILE A 454 9.64 -3.30 5.19
N PRO A 455 9.92 -4.37 5.97
CA PRO A 455 10.73 -4.24 7.18
C PRO A 455 12.19 -3.85 6.89
N ILE A 456 12.80 -4.39 5.83
CA ILE A 456 14.17 -4.03 5.43
C ILE A 456 14.25 -2.56 4.99
N ALA A 457 13.31 -2.11 4.17
CA ALA A 457 13.25 -0.72 3.74
C ALA A 457 12.98 0.22 4.92
N THR A 458 12.10 -0.17 5.85
CA THR A 458 11.87 0.59 7.09
C THR A 458 13.17 0.75 7.88
N LEU A 459 13.91 -0.34 8.09
CA LEU A 459 15.21 -0.31 8.77
C LEU A 459 16.21 0.61 8.05
N ALA A 460 16.36 0.46 6.73
CA ALA A 460 17.30 1.24 5.94
C ALA A 460 16.95 2.74 5.91
N LEU A 461 15.67 3.08 5.75
CA LEU A 461 15.22 4.46 5.58
C LEU A 461 15.17 5.24 6.90
N VAL A 462 14.86 4.58 8.02
CA VAL A 462 14.87 5.24 9.35
C VAL A 462 16.30 5.68 9.72
N HIS A 463 17.32 4.88 9.38
CA HIS A 463 18.74 5.14 9.65
C HIS A 463 19.48 5.90 8.53
N ARG A 464 18.78 6.29 7.47
CA ARG A 464 19.38 7.02 6.37
C ARG A 464 20.00 8.34 6.86
N LYS A 465 21.28 8.54 6.52
CA LYS A 465 21.97 9.82 6.68
C LYS A 465 21.57 10.74 5.52
N LEU A 466 21.13 11.95 5.82
CA LEU A 466 20.90 12.96 4.79
C LEU A 466 22.15 13.82 4.57
N PRO A 467 22.36 14.30 3.33
CA PRO A 467 23.31 15.38 3.12
C PRO A 467 22.88 16.60 3.94
N PRO A 468 23.83 17.43 4.40
CA PRO A 468 23.50 18.66 5.12
C PRO A 468 22.54 19.51 4.27
N PRO A 469 21.64 20.29 4.90
CA PRO A 469 20.78 21.20 4.15
C PRO A 469 21.67 22.04 3.24
N SER A 470 21.34 22.09 1.95
CA SER A 470 22.03 22.96 1.01
C SER A 470 22.04 24.35 1.63
N PRO A 471 23.22 25.00 1.81
CA PRO A 471 23.26 26.35 2.32
C PRO A 471 22.33 27.16 1.44
N THR A 472 21.24 27.65 2.03
CA THR A 472 20.21 28.43 1.36
C THR A 472 20.91 29.39 0.42
N SER A 473 20.62 29.27 -0.88
CA SER A 473 21.10 30.18 -1.92
C SER A 473 21.06 31.60 -1.35
N GLY A 474 22.25 32.17 -1.15
CA GLY A 474 22.52 33.27 -0.24
C GLY A 474 21.90 34.58 -0.67
N ILE A 475 20.58 34.71 -0.59
CA ILE A 475 19.92 36.01 -0.67
C ILE A 475 20.21 36.80 0.62
N ALA A 476 20.40 36.13 1.76
CA ALA A 476 20.86 36.80 2.97
C ALA A 476 22.33 37.28 2.90
N ALA A 477 23.16 36.73 1.99
CA ALA A 477 24.56 37.14 1.83
C ALA A 477 24.78 38.24 0.76
N VAL A 478 23.70 38.69 0.10
CA VAL A 478 23.76 39.81 -0.86
C VAL A 478 23.26 41.12 -0.23
N PHE A 479 22.72 41.07 0.99
CA PHE A 479 22.21 42.24 1.72
C PHE A 479 22.96 42.56 3.02
N ASP A 480 24.07 41.85 3.29
CA ASP A 480 25.12 42.25 4.24
C ASP A 480 26.37 42.64 3.45
#